data_AF-A0A6N9YKL9-F1
#
_entry.id   AF-A0A6N9YKL9-F1
#
_cell.length_a   1.000
_cell.length_b   1.000
_cell.length_c   1.000
_cell.angle_alpha   90.00
_cell.angle_beta   90.00
_cell.angle_gamma   90.00
#
_symmetry.space_group_name_H-M   'P 1'
#
loop_
_entity.id
_entity.type
_entity.pdbx_description
1 polymer ?
#
loop_
_entity_poly.entity_id
_entity_poly.type
_entity_poly.pdbx_seq_one_letter_code
_entity_poly.pdbx_strand_id
1 'polypeptide(L)'
;MMQGTEPANPNTDPMVSDAVKAVRDRFGAVGLRGLIALATSELARVEKAEAQLATIENAGHVAEPAQQPIDAADTQAWLAYTEADPE
;
A
#
# COMPACT_ATOMS: atom_id res chain seq x y z
N MET A 1 7.85 22.77 40.54
CA MET A 1 7.37 21.61 39.75
C MET A 1 8.16 21.61 38.45
N MET A 2 8.98 20.59 38.20
CA MET A 2 9.81 20.46 37.01
C MET A 2 8.90 20.21 35.80
N GLN A 3 8.78 21.17 34.87
CA GLN A 3 8.20 20.91 33.56
C GLN A 3 9.26 20.15 32.76
N GLY A 4 9.11 18.83 32.67
CA GLY A 4 9.88 18.03 31.72
C GLY A 4 9.47 18.41 30.31
N THR A 5 10.28 19.21 29.63
CA THR A 5 10.18 19.37 28.18
C THR A 5 10.54 18.02 27.55
N GLU A 6 9.54 17.23 27.19
CA GLU A 6 9.74 16.07 26.31
C GLU A 6 10.58 16.52 25.10
N PRO A 7 11.63 15.78 24.73
CA PRO A 7 12.42 16.15 23.56
C PRO A 7 11.51 16.09 22.34
N ALA A 8 11.36 17.23 21.66
CA ALA A 8 10.65 17.29 20.39
C ALA A 8 11.23 16.23 19.46
N ASN A 9 10.41 15.27 19.05
CA ASN A 9 10.84 14.20 18.16
C ASN A 9 11.28 14.86 16.84
N PRO A 10 12.58 14.81 16.46
CA PRO A 10 13.14 15.69 15.43
C PRO A 10 12.58 15.44 14.01
N ASN A 11 11.74 14.41 13.84
CA ASN A 11 11.14 14.01 12.57
C ASN A 11 9.65 14.35 12.46
N THR A 12 9.04 15.00 13.45
CA THR A 12 7.62 15.38 13.34
C THR A 12 7.47 16.61 12.46
N ASP A 13 6.74 16.47 11.34
CA ASP A 13 6.44 17.58 10.45
C ASP A 13 5.80 18.76 11.23
N PRO A 14 6.29 20.00 11.04
CA PRO A 14 5.76 21.17 11.73
C PRO A 14 4.24 21.34 11.61
N MET A 15 3.67 21.04 10.44
CA MET A 15 2.23 21.12 10.21
C MET A 15 1.44 20.16 11.11
N VAL A 16 1.96 18.94 11.31
CA VAL A 16 1.36 17.95 12.22
C VAL A 16 1.43 18.45 13.66
N SER A 17 2.59 19.00 14.04
CA SER A 17 2.78 19.57 15.39
C SER A 17 1.81 20.73 15.66
N ASP A 18 1.57 21.58 14.67
CA ASP A 18 0.68 22.74 14.80
C ASP A 18 -0.81 22.33 14.80
N ALA A 19 -1.18 21.32 14.02
CA ALA A 19 -2.52 20.75 14.07
C ALA A 19 -2.83 20.15 15.45
N VAL A 20 -1.90 19.43 16.06
CA VAL A 20 -2.07 18.87 17.41
C VAL A 20 -2.20 19.99 18.46
N LYS A 21 -1.38 21.04 18.37
CA LYS A 21 -1.50 22.22 19.25
C LYS A 21 -2.87 22.88 19.09
N ALA A 22 -3.33 23.11 17.86
CA ALA A 22 -4.64 23.73 17.61
C ALA A 22 -5.80 22.92 18.21
N VAL A 23 -5.76 21.58 18.10
CA VAL A 23 -6.77 20.70 18.70
C VAL A 23 -6.71 20.76 20.23
N ARG A 24 -5.50 20.69 20.82
CA ARG A 24 -5.31 20.83 22.26
C ARG A 24 -5.85 22.15 22.78
N ASP A 25 -5.53 23.25 22.11
CA ASP A 25 -5.85 24.60 22.58
C ASP A 25 -7.37 24.87 22.47
N ARG A 26 -8.05 24.26 21.50
CA ARG A 26 -9.51 24.41 21.32
C ARG A 26 -10.36 23.44 22.14
N PHE A 27 -9.91 22.19 22.30
CA PHE A 27 -10.73 21.10 22.85
C PHE A 27 -10.11 20.42 24.08
N GLY A 28 -8.91 20.82 24.49
CA GLY A 28 -8.20 20.28 25.64
C GLY A 28 -7.90 18.78 25.52
N ALA A 29 -7.86 18.12 26.68
CA ALA A 29 -7.54 16.70 26.77
C ALA A 29 -8.56 15.79 26.07
N VAL A 30 -9.84 16.22 25.97
CA VAL A 30 -10.88 15.43 25.27
C VAL A 30 -10.60 15.39 23.77
N GLY A 31 -10.24 16.53 23.17
CA GLY A 31 -9.85 16.58 21.75
C GLY A 31 -8.61 15.75 21.45
N LEU A 32 -7.60 15.80 22.32
CA LEU A 32 -6.39 14.99 22.16
C LEU A 32 -6.67 13.48 22.22
N ARG A 33 -7.55 13.03 23.14
CA ARG A 33 -7.98 11.62 23.17
C ARG A 33 -8.67 11.19 21.88
N GLY A 34 -9.53 12.06 21.34
CA GLY A 34 -10.18 11.81 20.05
C GLY A 34 -9.19 11.74 18.90
N LEU A 35 -8.21 12.65 18.87
CA LEU A 35 -7.14 12.67 17.87
C LEU A 35 -6.29 11.41 17.92
N ILE A 36 -5.93 10.94 19.13
CA ILE A 36 -5.19 9.69 19.32
C ILE A 36 -6.00 8.51 18.78
N ALA A 37 -7.29 8.39 19.15
CA ALA A 37 -8.13 7.29 18.68
C ALA A 37 -8.27 7.27 17.15
N LEU A 38 -8.39 8.45 16.53
CA LEU A 38 -8.41 8.58 15.08
C LEU A 38 -7.08 8.15 14.46
N ALA A 39 -5.95 8.65 14.96
CA ALA A 39 -4.62 8.31 14.47
C ALA A 39 -4.35 6.80 14.58
N THR A 40 -4.72 6.16 15.69
CA THR A 40 -4.62 4.70 15.85
C THR A 40 -5.46 3.95 14.81
N SER A 41 -6.66 4.45 14.51
CA SER A 41 -7.52 3.84 13.49
C SER A 41 -6.93 3.97 12.08
N GLU A 42 -6.29 5.09 11.77
CA GLU A 42 -5.60 5.28 10.49
C GLU A 42 -4.37 4.38 10.36
N LEU A 43 -3.57 4.25 11.42
CA LEU A 43 -2.43 3.34 11.42
C LEU A 43 -2.87 1.90 11.12
N ALA A 44 -3.93 1.42 11.79
CA ALA A 44 -4.48 0.09 11.52
C ALA A 44 -4.99 -0.07 10.07
N ARG A 45 -5.52 1.01 9.45
CA ARG A 45 -5.91 1.00 8.03
C ARG A 45 -4.71 0.89 7.11
N VAL A 46 -3.63 1.63 7.40
CA VAL A 46 -2.39 1.59 6.62
C VAL A 46 -1.76 0.20 6.71
N GLU A 47 -1.61 -0.35 7.90
CA GLU A 47 -1.07 -1.71 8.11
C GLU A 47 -1.87 -2.76 7.34
N LYS A 48 -3.20 -2.65 7.33
CA LYS A 48 -4.07 -3.53 6.54
C LYS A 48 -3.85 -3.36 5.04
N ALA A 49 -3.73 -2.13 4.56
CA ALA A 49 -3.50 -1.84 3.15
C ALA A 49 -2.12 -2.35 2.69
N GLU A 50 -1.09 -2.20 3.52
CA GLU A 50 0.24 -2.76 3.27
C GLU A 50 0.21 -4.28 3.20
N ALA A 51 -0.50 -4.96 4.12
CA ALA A 51 -0.66 -6.41 4.07
C ALA A 51 -1.38 -6.89 2.79
N GLN A 52 -2.36 -6.12 2.31
CA GLN A 52 -3.05 -6.39 1.04
C GLN A 52 -2.11 -6.19 -0.15
N LEU A 53 -1.31 -5.13 -0.16
CA LEU A 53 -0.33 -4.89 -1.22
C LEU A 53 0.72 -6.00 -1.27
N ALA A 54 1.27 -6.41 -0.13
CA ALA A 54 2.20 -7.53 -0.04
C ALA A 54 1.59 -8.85 -0.54
N THR A 55 0.27 -9.03 -0.35
CA THR A 55 -0.45 -10.19 -0.91
C THR A 55 -0.53 -10.11 -2.44
N ILE A 56 -0.76 -8.93 -3.01
CA ILE A 56 -0.79 -8.72 -4.46
C ILE A 56 0.60 -8.90 -5.08
N GLU A 57 1.65 -8.36 -4.47
CA GLU A 57 3.04 -8.53 -4.94
C GLU A 57 3.47 -10.00 -4.91
N ASN A 58 3.08 -10.76 -3.88
CA ASN A 58 3.32 -12.21 -3.83
C ASN A 58 2.40 -13.00 -4.77
N ALA A 59 1.17 -12.54 -5.00
CA ALA A 59 0.29 -13.09 -6.02
C ALA A 59 0.76 -12.74 -7.44
N GLY A 60 1.65 -11.77 -7.64
CA GLY A 60 2.35 -11.54 -8.91
C GLY A 60 3.38 -12.62 -9.24
N HIS A 61 3.79 -13.42 -8.25
CA HIS A 61 4.49 -14.70 -8.44
C HIS A 61 3.49 -15.86 -8.60
N VAL A 62 2.35 -15.65 -9.29
CA VAL A 62 1.68 -16.79 -9.90
C VAL A 62 2.70 -17.41 -10.83
N ALA A 63 3.05 -18.67 -10.57
CA ALA A 63 3.90 -19.52 -11.38
C ALA A 63 3.79 -19.13 -12.86
N GLU A 64 4.95 -19.02 -13.53
CA GLU A 64 5.02 -19.12 -14.98
C GLU A 64 3.98 -20.15 -15.41
N PRO A 65 3.05 -19.81 -16.34
CA PRO A 65 2.08 -20.79 -16.80
C PRO A 65 2.90 -21.99 -17.21
N ALA A 66 2.72 -23.11 -16.50
CA ALA A 66 3.48 -24.33 -16.75
C ALA A 66 3.45 -24.51 -18.25
N GLN A 67 4.62 -24.34 -18.89
CA GLN A 67 4.74 -24.26 -20.34
C GLN A 67 3.99 -25.46 -20.86
N GLN A 68 2.75 -25.24 -21.32
CA GLN A 68 2.03 -26.28 -22.02
C GLN A 68 2.97 -26.61 -23.18
N PRO A 69 3.33 -27.88 -23.38
CA PRO A 69 4.18 -28.24 -24.50
C PRO A 69 3.49 -27.63 -25.71
N ILE A 70 4.14 -26.65 -26.34
CA ILE A 70 3.63 -25.98 -27.53
C ILE A 70 3.30 -27.13 -28.46
N ASP A 71 2.01 -27.36 -28.71
CA ASP A 71 1.59 -28.44 -29.58
C ASP A 71 2.18 -28.10 -30.94
N ALA A 72 3.14 -28.91 -31.37
CA ALA A 72 3.81 -28.70 -32.65
C ALA A 72 2.77 -28.68 -33.78
N ALA A 73 1.62 -29.34 -33.61
CA ALA A 73 0.52 -29.31 -34.55
C ALA A 73 -0.08 -27.91 -34.72
N ASP A 74 -0.28 -27.16 -33.63
CA ASP A 74 -0.82 -25.79 -33.69
C ASP A 74 0.17 -24.83 -34.36
N THR A 75 1.46 -25.02 -34.10
CA THR A 75 2.52 -24.22 -34.75
C THR A 75 2.60 -24.53 -36.26
N GLN A 76 2.51 -25.81 -36.64
CA GLN A 76 2.51 -26.21 -38.05
C GLN A 76 1.24 -25.78 -38.79
N ALA A 77 0.07 -25.83 -38.13
CA ALA A 77 -1.19 -25.34 -38.69
C ALA A 77 -1.17 -23.84 -38.95
N TRP A 78 -0.57 -23.06 -38.04
CA TRP A 78 -0.46 -21.61 -38.20
C TRP A 78 0.52 -21.23 -39.33
N LEU A 79 1.67 -21.91 -39.42
CA LEU A 79 2.64 -21.71 -40.50
C LEU A 79 2.02 -22.01 -41.88
N ALA A 80 1.30 -23.14 -42.00
CA ALA A 80 0.62 -23.53 -43.24
C ALA A 80 -0.47 -22.52 -43.66
N TYR A 81 -1.18 -21.92 -42.70
CA TYR A 81 -2.17 -20.87 -42.98
C TYR A 81 -1.50 -19.56 -43.43
N THR A 82 -0.35 -19.20 -42.89
CA THR A 82 0.36 -17.95 -43.24
C THR A 82 1.24 -18.05 -44.50
N GLU A 83 1.68 -19.25 -44.89
CA GLU A 83 2.41 -19.49 -46.15
C GLU A 83 1.49 -19.72 -47.35
N ALA A 84 0.18 -19.91 -47.14
CA ALA A 84 -0.80 -19.89 -48.20
C ALA A 84 -1.08 -18.43 -48.63
N ASP A 85 -0.19 -17.89 -49.45
CA ASP A 85 -0.37 -16.59 -50.12
C ASP A 85 -1.68 -16.61 -50.94
N PRO A 86 -2.51 -15.56 -50.91
CA PRO A 86 -3.75 -15.50 -51.66
C PRO A 86 -3.46 -15.21 -53.14
N GLU A 87 -3.82 -16.14 -54.04
CA GLU A 87 -4.05 -15.81 -55.45
C GLU A 87 -5.35 -15.00 -55.63
#